data_AF-Q2PDZ1-F1
#
_entry.id   AF-Q2PDZ1-F1
#
_cell.length_a   1.000
_cell.length_b   1.000
_cell.length_c   1.000
_cell.angle_alpha   90.00
_cell.angle_beta   90.00
_cell.angle_gamma   90.00
#
_symmetry.space_group_name_H-M   'P 1'
#
loop_
_entity.id
_entity.type
_entity.pdbx_description
1 polymer ?
#
loop_
_entity_poly.entity_id
_entity_poly.type
_entity_poly.pdbx_seq_one_letter_code
_entity_poly.pdbx_strand_id
1 'polypeptide(L)'
;MKRTLLILAIVFCGLAIVKALECQECLEDNDVYCVDQTSYRNCIKSKPFGNVISCPDDTVCTNSKNVCVKSSDLAESEVDVCGTSGGNQCATCTNQKYTCVSKNQFARCSESVVVDSNIYDCDTDEICSSEALEKYDNICTPSCVLDFLDVRATCSNSEYTTTTTAAPTTVTPSTEQKNSACTEAEKDLQIPKETLYFFTIYKEDTSCHTYLYCERTESTEWDTVYLSCHQPKPYFDSTTSLCVSTKPTGCS
;
A
#
# COMPACT_ATOMS: atom_id res chain seq x y z
N MET A 1 -67.33 -20.34 21.39
CA MET A 1 -66.66 -19.55 20.33
C MET A 1 -65.61 -20.44 19.66
N LYS A 2 -65.67 -20.55 18.33
CA LYS A 2 -64.99 -21.59 17.53
C LYS A 2 -63.48 -21.34 17.46
N ARG A 3 -62.73 -22.42 17.70
CA ARG A 3 -61.30 -22.60 17.44
C ARG A 3 -61.01 -22.39 15.95
N THR A 4 -60.19 -21.42 15.61
CA THR A 4 -59.47 -21.39 14.33
C THR A 4 -57.98 -21.50 14.64
N LEU A 5 -57.45 -22.72 14.55
CA LEU A 5 -56.02 -22.97 14.46
C LEU A 5 -55.54 -22.42 13.12
N LEU A 6 -54.86 -21.26 13.15
CA LEU A 6 -54.07 -20.77 12.04
C LEU A 6 -52.68 -21.42 12.17
N ILE A 7 -52.44 -22.46 11.38
CA ILE A 7 -51.12 -23.06 11.18
C ILE A 7 -50.35 -22.10 10.27
N LEU A 8 -49.57 -21.20 10.87
CA LEU A 8 -48.63 -20.35 10.15
C LEU A 8 -47.38 -21.19 9.85
N ALA A 9 -47.31 -21.75 8.65
CA ALA A 9 -46.11 -22.42 8.15
C ALA A 9 -45.03 -21.37 7.92
N ILE A 10 -44.17 -21.15 8.91
CA ILE A 10 -42.94 -20.36 8.76
C ILE A 10 -42.02 -21.18 7.85
N VAL A 11 -42.07 -20.88 6.56
CA VAL A 11 -41.03 -21.28 5.61
C VAL A 11 -39.77 -20.54 6.07
N PHE A 12 -38.95 -21.22 6.87
CA PHE A 12 -37.61 -20.78 7.20
C PHE A 12 -36.80 -20.91 5.90
N CYS A 13 -36.94 -19.91 5.03
CA CYS A 13 -36.05 -19.72 3.91
C CYS A 13 -34.70 -19.41 4.55
N GLY A 14 -33.89 -20.45 4.76
CA GLY A 14 -32.53 -20.34 5.23
C GLY A 14 -31.74 -19.57 4.18
N LEU A 15 -31.85 -18.25 4.22
CA LEU A 15 -30.81 -17.38 3.72
C LEU A 15 -29.60 -17.73 4.58
N ALA A 16 -28.75 -18.61 4.05
CA ALA A 16 -27.39 -18.66 4.51
C ALA A 16 -26.90 -17.22 4.43
N ILE A 17 -26.66 -16.61 5.58
CA ILE A 17 -26.04 -15.29 5.64
C ILE A 17 -24.64 -15.55 5.10
N VAL A 18 -24.45 -15.31 3.80
CA VAL A 18 -23.12 -15.26 3.22
C VAL A 18 -22.46 -14.11 3.95
N LYS A 19 -21.45 -14.43 4.78
CA LYS A 19 -20.68 -13.42 5.51
C LYS A 19 -20.15 -12.45 4.45
N ALA A 20 -20.47 -11.16 4.60
CA ALA A 20 -19.91 -10.14 3.72
C ALA A 20 -18.38 -10.26 3.77
N LEU A 21 -17.77 -10.20 2.59
CA LEU A 21 -16.33 -10.31 2.47
C LEU A 21 -15.76 -8.94 2.83
N GLU A 22 -14.98 -8.86 3.90
CA GLU A 22 -14.42 -7.60 4.40
C GLU A 22 -12.95 -7.46 3.96
N CYS A 23 -12.61 -6.32 3.38
CA CYS A 23 -11.23 -5.92 3.17
C CYS A 23 -10.51 -5.72 4.51
N GLN A 24 -9.18 -5.87 4.50
CA GLN A 24 -8.34 -5.84 5.69
C GLN A 24 -8.71 -6.92 6.73
N GLU A 25 -9.33 -8.01 6.27
CA GLU A 25 -9.44 -9.27 7.01
C GLU A 25 -8.78 -10.41 6.21
N CYS A 26 -8.39 -11.46 6.93
CA CYS A 26 -7.99 -12.70 6.27
C CYS A 26 -9.23 -13.43 5.74
N LEU A 27 -9.28 -13.61 4.43
CA LEU A 27 -10.32 -14.33 3.73
C LEU A 27 -10.20 -15.83 3.99
N GLU A 28 -11.31 -16.48 4.34
CA GLU A 28 -11.33 -17.90 4.69
C GLU A 28 -11.13 -18.82 3.46
N ASP A 29 -11.49 -18.35 2.27
CA ASP A 29 -11.50 -19.18 1.05
C ASP A 29 -10.12 -19.34 0.38
N ASN A 30 -9.25 -18.33 0.50
CA ASN A 30 -7.96 -18.30 -0.18
C ASN A 30 -6.77 -17.87 0.72
N ASP A 31 -6.98 -17.67 2.02
CA ASP A 31 -5.95 -17.23 2.97
C ASP A 31 -5.24 -15.94 2.53
N VAL A 32 -5.98 -14.97 1.96
CA VAL A 32 -5.46 -13.66 1.57
C VAL A 32 -5.95 -12.58 2.54
N TYR A 33 -5.11 -11.57 2.79
CA TYR A 33 -5.49 -10.32 3.41
C TYR A 33 -5.35 -9.22 2.37
N CYS A 34 -6.45 -8.70 1.84
CA CYS A 34 -6.40 -7.54 0.95
C CYS A 34 -6.13 -6.29 1.79
N VAL A 35 -4.97 -5.64 1.58
CA VAL A 35 -4.55 -4.43 2.29
C VAL A 35 -5.31 -3.22 1.72
N ASP A 36 -5.37 -3.16 0.39
CA ASP A 36 -6.14 -2.21 -0.42
C ASP A 36 -6.59 -2.91 -1.72
N GLN A 37 -7.20 -2.17 -2.66
CA GLN A 37 -7.68 -2.75 -3.93
C GLN A 37 -6.59 -3.44 -4.74
N THR A 38 -5.34 -3.02 -4.61
CA THR A 38 -4.23 -3.43 -5.49
C THR A 38 -3.07 -4.06 -4.72
N SER A 39 -3.24 -4.36 -3.44
CA SER A 39 -2.18 -4.96 -2.66
C SER A 39 -2.70 -5.90 -1.57
N TYR A 40 -1.91 -6.92 -1.27
CA TYR A 40 -2.32 -7.99 -0.37
C TYR A 40 -1.18 -8.56 0.45
N ARG A 41 -1.53 -9.33 1.47
CA ARG A 41 -0.64 -10.24 2.20
C ARG A 41 -1.24 -11.64 2.21
N ASN A 42 -0.41 -12.64 2.49
CA ASN A 42 -0.90 -13.98 2.76
C ASN A 42 -1.29 -14.11 4.24
N CYS A 43 -2.16 -15.05 4.55
CA CYS A 43 -2.60 -15.37 5.89
C CYS A 43 -2.18 -16.77 6.32
N ILE A 44 -1.86 -16.92 7.61
CA ILE A 44 -1.74 -18.22 8.27
C ILE A 44 -2.61 -18.17 9.52
N LYS A 45 -3.59 -19.08 9.63
CA LYS A 45 -4.53 -19.15 10.77
C LYS A 45 -5.22 -17.80 11.04
N SER A 46 -5.75 -17.19 9.98
CA SER A 46 -6.42 -15.89 10.02
C SER A 46 -5.55 -14.71 10.50
N LYS A 47 -4.21 -14.85 10.44
CA LYS A 47 -3.27 -13.75 10.70
C LYS A 47 -2.47 -13.40 9.45
N PRO A 48 -2.45 -12.13 9.02
CA PRO A 48 -1.61 -11.71 7.89
C PRO A 48 -0.13 -11.85 8.25
N PHE A 49 0.69 -12.27 7.29
CA PHE A 49 2.14 -12.43 7.46
C PHE A 49 2.89 -12.07 6.17
N GLY A 50 4.20 -11.89 6.28
CA GLY A 50 5.06 -11.55 5.15
C GLY A 50 4.93 -10.09 4.71
N ASN A 51 5.49 -9.79 3.54
CA ASN A 51 5.49 -8.45 2.94
C ASN A 51 4.15 -8.14 2.27
N VAL A 52 3.85 -6.85 2.10
CA VAL A 52 2.79 -6.42 1.19
C VAL A 52 3.23 -6.74 -0.24
N ILE A 53 2.35 -7.41 -0.99
CA ILE A 53 2.54 -7.78 -2.39
C ILE A 53 1.61 -6.89 -3.21
N SER A 54 2.16 -6.15 -4.16
CA SER A 54 1.37 -5.40 -5.13
C SER A 54 0.83 -6.34 -6.20
N CYS A 55 -0.46 -6.22 -6.49
CA CYS A 55 -1.06 -6.81 -7.67
C CYS A 55 -0.50 -6.14 -8.94
N PRO A 56 -0.44 -6.87 -10.06
CA PRO A 56 -0.12 -6.26 -11.36
C PRO A 56 -1.06 -5.12 -11.73
N ASP A 57 -0.60 -4.24 -12.62
CA ASP A 57 -1.43 -3.16 -13.17
C ASP A 57 -2.78 -3.68 -13.69
N ASP A 58 -3.82 -2.87 -13.52
CA ASP A 58 -5.22 -3.16 -13.89
C ASP A 58 -5.86 -4.38 -13.19
N THR A 59 -5.25 -4.91 -12.12
CA THR A 59 -5.81 -6.01 -11.33
C THR A 59 -6.14 -5.62 -9.90
N VAL A 60 -7.16 -6.26 -9.33
CA VAL A 60 -7.63 -6.03 -7.96
C VAL A 60 -7.48 -7.27 -7.09
N CYS A 61 -7.37 -7.07 -5.79
CA CYS A 61 -7.32 -8.13 -4.79
C CYS A 61 -8.70 -8.78 -4.64
N THR A 62 -8.75 -10.12 -4.75
CA THR A 62 -10.00 -10.89 -4.79
C THR A 62 -10.04 -12.04 -3.78
N ASN A 63 -11.23 -12.59 -3.56
CA ASN A 63 -11.45 -13.87 -2.87
C ASN A 63 -11.12 -15.12 -3.72
N SER A 64 -10.60 -14.96 -4.94
CA SER A 64 -10.30 -16.07 -5.82
C SER A 64 -8.99 -16.77 -5.44
N LYS A 65 -8.79 -18.00 -5.93
CA LYS A 65 -7.48 -18.68 -5.86
C LYS A 65 -6.40 -17.91 -6.62
N ASN A 66 -6.78 -17.17 -7.66
CA ASN A 66 -5.91 -16.17 -8.26
C ASN A 66 -6.14 -14.85 -7.54
N VAL A 67 -5.21 -14.44 -6.68
CA VAL A 67 -5.42 -13.29 -5.79
C VAL A 67 -5.70 -12.00 -6.57
N CYS A 68 -4.96 -11.77 -7.66
CA CYS A 68 -5.05 -10.57 -8.46
C CYS A 68 -5.74 -10.87 -9.80
N VAL A 69 -6.94 -10.32 -9.97
CA VAL A 69 -7.76 -10.51 -11.19
C VAL A 69 -8.12 -9.15 -11.76
N LYS A 70 -8.16 -9.01 -13.09
CA LYS A 70 -8.63 -7.77 -13.71
C LYS A 70 -10.07 -7.50 -13.30
N SER A 71 -10.39 -6.26 -12.95
CA SER A 71 -11.76 -5.89 -12.57
C SER A 71 -12.79 -6.21 -13.68
N SER A 72 -12.36 -6.23 -14.95
CA SER A 72 -13.20 -6.60 -16.10
C SER A 72 -13.46 -8.10 -16.24
N ASP A 73 -12.65 -8.93 -15.60
CA ASP A 73 -12.60 -10.38 -15.81
C ASP A 73 -13.14 -11.16 -14.60
N LEU A 74 -13.65 -10.47 -13.58
CA LEU A 74 -14.22 -11.07 -12.37
C LEU A 74 -15.42 -11.96 -12.71
N ALA A 75 -15.38 -13.21 -12.27
CA ALA A 75 -16.54 -14.09 -12.31
C ALA A 75 -17.62 -13.65 -11.31
N GLU A 76 -18.85 -14.14 -11.46
CA GLU A 76 -19.99 -13.79 -10.57
C GLU A 76 -19.73 -14.11 -9.09
N SER A 77 -18.89 -15.10 -8.79
CA SER A 77 -18.47 -15.46 -7.43
C SER A 77 -17.23 -14.73 -6.93
N GLU A 78 -16.54 -13.98 -7.78
CA GLU A 78 -15.32 -13.25 -7.46
C GLU A 78 -15.67 -11.80 -7.15
N VAL A 79 -15.07 -11.28 -6.08
CA VAL A 79 -15.36 -9.94 -5.58
C VAL A 79 -14.05 -9.17 -5.48
N ASP A 80 -14.05 -7.91 -5.94
CA ASP A 80 -13.05 -6.94 -5.53
C ASP A 80 -13.24 -6.64 -4.04
N VAL A 81 -12.38 -7.23 -3.21
CA VAL A 81 -12.57 -7.29 -1.75
C VAL A 81 -12.48 -5.91 -1.11
N CYS A 82 -11.62 -5.04 -1.64
CA CYS A 82 -11.48 -3.66 -1.17
C CYS A 82 -12.19 -2.67 -2.11
N GLY A 83 -12.98 -3.19 -3.05
CA GLY A 83 -13.86 -2.43 -3.91
C GLY A 83 -15.13 -1.99 -3.21
N THR A 84 -15.96 -1.21 -3.90
CA THR A 84 -17.29 -0.83 -3.43
C THR A 84 -18.15 -2.05 -3.09
N SER A 85 -17.90 -3.18 -3.76
CA SER A 85 -18.58 -4.46 -3.57
C SER A 85 -18.20 -5.18 -2.27
N GLY A 86 -17.01 -4.90 -1.71
CA GLY A 86 -16.46 -5.56 -0.52
C GLY A 86 -16.78 -4.86 0.81
N GLY A 87 -17.72 -3.91 0.79
CA GLY A 87 -18.44 -3.47 1.99
C GLY A 87 -17.69 -2.58 2.99
N ASN A 88 -16.38 -2.31 2.85
CA ASN A 88 -15.67 -1.56 3.88
C ASN A 88 -15.78 -0.02 3.67
N GLN A 89 -16.31 0.68 4.65
CA GLN A 89 -16.10 2.14 4.79
C GLN A 89 -14.70 2.46 5.39
N CYS A 90 -13.92 1.42 5.69
CA CYS A 90 -12.57 1.57 6.21
C CYS A 90 -11.65 2.25 5.22
N ALA A 91 -10.71 3.02 5.76
CA ALA A 91 -9.70 3.75 5.02
C ALA A 91 -10.28 4.52 3.82
N THR A 92 -11.53 5.01 3.95
CA THR A 92 -12.22 5.73 2.87
C THR A 92 -12.33 7.19 3.23
N CYS A 93 -11.58 8.01 2.50
CA CYS A 93 -11.66 9.45 2.65
C CYS A 93 -12.77 10.01 1.76
N THR A 94 -13.83 10.49 2.41
CA THR A 94 -14.94 11.18 1.74
C THR A 94 -14.79 12.70 1.92
N ASN A 95 -15.74 13.35 2.58
CA ASN A 95 -15.70 14.79 2.89
C ASN A 95 -15.11 15.09 4.28
N GLN A 96 -14.84 14.04 5.07
CA GLN A 96 -14.32 14.15 6.43
C GLN A 96 -12.79 14.31 6.42
N LYS A 97 -12.25 14.99 7.44
CA LYS A 97 -10.80 15.19 7.59
C LYS A 97 -10.06 13.96 8.10
N TYR A 98 -10.78 12.95 8.59
CA TYR A 98 -10.24 11.74 9.16
C TYR A 98 -11.08 10.55 8.72
N THR A 99 -10.48 9.37 8.71
CA THR A 99 -11.16 8.10 8.47
C THR A 99 -10.66 7.05 9.45
N CYS A 100 -11.53 6.14 9.82
CA CYS A 100 -11.12 4.92 10.51
C CYS A 100 -10.33 4.03 9.56
N VAL A 101 -9.29 3.40 10.10
CA VAL A 101 -8.44 2.43 9.38
C VAL A 101 -8.36 1.09 10.11
N SER A 102 -8.80 1.03 11.37
CA SER A 102 -9.06 -0.21 12.11
C SER A 102 -10.13 0.04 13.18
N LYS A 103 -10.46 -0.97 13.99
CA LYS A 103 -11.40 -0.87 15.12
C LYS A 103 -11.10 0.27 16.09
N ASN A 104 -9.83 0.62 16.26
CA ASN A 104 -9.36 1.62 17.22
C ASN A 104 -8.41 2.66 16.59
N GLN A 105 -8.04 2.50 15.32
CA GLN A 105 -7.07 3.39 14.67
C GLN A 105 -7.72 4.25 13.59
N PHE A 106 -7.20 5.48 13.44
CA PHE A 106 -7.63 6.43 12.42
C PHE A 106 -6.46 7.12 11.74
N ALA A 107 -6.73 7.65 10.55
CA ALA A 107 -5.76 8.40 9.75
C ALA A 107 -6.40 9.69 9.24
N ARG A 108 -5.56 10.64 8.84
CA ARG A 108 -6.01 11.91 8.24
C ARG A 108 -6.33 11.71 6.76
N CYS A 109 -7.33 12.44 6.27
CA CYS A 109 -7.68 12.54 4.86
C CYS A 109 -7.13 13.82 4.22
N SER A 110 -6.67 13.72 2.97
CA SER A 110 -6.30 14.85 2.11
C SER A 110 -6.86 14.60 0.72
N GLU A 111 -7.78 15.46 0.24
CA GLU A 111 -8.33 15.38 -1.12
C GLU A 111 -8.83 13.97 -1.51
N SER A 112 -9.58 13.33 -0.60
CA SER A 112 -10.09 11.95 -0.74
C SER A 112 -9.04 10.83 -0.67
N VAL A 113 -7.80 11.14 -0.27
CA VAL A 113 -6.71 10.18 -0.07
C VAL A 113 -6.40 10.03 1.42
N VAL A 114 -6.20 8.78 1.87
CA VAL A 114 -5.71 8.48 3.23
C VAL A 114 -4.24 8.86 3.32
N VAL A 115 -3.90 9.72 4.29
CA VAL A 115 -2.51 10.03 4.65
C VAL A 115 -2.06 9.02 5.70
N ASP A 116 -1.50 7.90 5.24
CA ASP A 116 -1.08 6.77 6.08
C ASP A 116 0.32 6.94 6.72
N SER A 117 0.97 8.09 6.49
CA SER A 117 2.27 8.41 7.09
C SER A 117 2.23 8.50 8.62
N ASN A 118 1.05 8.78 9.19
CA ASN A 118 0.82 8.78 10.63
C ASN A 118 -0.55 8.14 10.89
N ILE A 119 -0.52 6.99 11.55
CA ILE A 119 -1.71 6.33 12.07
C ILE A 119 -1.84 6.71 13.54
N TYR A 120 -3.03 7.12 13.93
CA TYR A 120 -3.35 7.53 15.29
C TYR A 120 -4.18 6.43 15.95
N ASP A 121 -3.90 6.17 17.21
CA ASP A 121 -4.70 5.27 18.05
C ASP A 121 -5.71 6.09 18.85
N CYS A 122 -6.94 5.60 18.95
CA CYS A 122 -7.87 6.04 19.98
C CYS A 122 -7.41 5.51 21.35
N ASP A 123 -7.99 6.00 22.44
CA ASP A 123 -7.67 5.44 23.75
C ASP A 123 -8.10 3.96 23.83
N THR A 124 -7.49 3.20 24.75
CA THR A 124 -7.63 1.73 24.81
C THR A 124 -9.06 1.23 25.05
N ASP A 125 -9.93 2.08 25.62
CA ASP A 125 -11.36 1.80 25.86
C ASP A 125 -12.28 2.44 24.82
N GLU A 126 -11.73 2.98 23.73
CA GLU A 126 -12.46 3.62 22.65
C GLU A 126 -12.44 2.77 21.37
N ILE A 127 -13.36 3.10 20.46
CA ILE A 127 -13.36 2.58 19.10
C ILE A 127 -13.34 3.72 18.10
N CYS A 128 -12.83 3.46 16.91
CA CYS A 128 -12.95 4.40 15.81
C CYS A 128 -14.32 4.26 15.13
N SER A 129 -15.05 5.37 15.03
CA SER A 129 -16.34 5.42 14.34
C SER A 129 -16.51 6.68 13.49
N SER A 130 -16.61 6.49 12.18
CA SER A 130 -16.95 7.55 11.21
C SER A 130 -18.38 8.06 11.43
N GLU A 131 -19.29 7.20 11.91
CA GLU A 131 -20.64 7.62 12.29
C GLU A 131 -20.63 8.58 13.48
N ALA A 132 -19.79 8.33 14.48
CA ALA A 132 -19.62 9.25 15.59
C ALA A 132 -18.94 10.56 15.16
N LEU A 133 -17.99 10.49 14.22
CA LEU A 133 -17.39 11.69 13.63
C LEU A 133 -18.45 12.55 12.94
N GLU A 134 -19.34 11.95 12.14
CA GLU A 134 -20.40 12.68 11.45
C GLU A 134 -21.44 13.28 12.41
N LYS A 135 -21.85 12.54 13.45
CA LYS A 135 -22.93 12.95 14.36
C LYS A 135 -22.46 13.84 15.50
N TYR A 136 -21.24 13.64 15.98
CA TYR A 136 -20.75 14.20 17.24
C TYR A 136 -19.37 14.89 17.12
N ASP A 137 -18.82 14.98 15.91
CA ASP A 137 -17.48 15.54 15.64
C ASP A 137 -16.37 14.86 16.47
N ASN A 138 -16.57 13.57 16.77
CA ASN A 138 -15.60 12.78 17.52
C ASN A 138 -15.40 11.41 16.88
N ILE A 139 -14.18 11.17 16.38
CA ILE A 139 -13.83 9.91 15.70
C ILE A 139 -13.60 8.76 16.69
N CYS A 140 -13.16 9.06 17.90
CA CYS A 140 -12.90 8.06 18.94
C CYS A 140 -14.06 8.04 19.94
N THR A 141 -14.78 6.92 20.00
CA THR A 141 -15.99 6.78 20.82
C THR A 141 -15.74 5.82 21.97
N PRO A 142 -15.94 6.26 23.24
CA PRO A 142 -15.82 5.39 24.40
C PRO A 142 -16.75 4.19 24.33
N SER A 143 -16.23 3.01 24.68
CA SER A 143 -16.99 1.75 24.63
C SER A 143 -18.24 1.79 25.52
N CYS A 144 -18.22 2.59 26.58
CA CYS A 144 -19.32 2.72 27.54
C CYS A 144 -20.55 3.47 26.99
N VAL A 145 -20.44 4.18 25.87
CA VAL A 145 -21.56 4.93 25.26
C VAL A 145 -22.10 4.28 23.99
N LEU A 146 -21.49 3.19 23.51
CA LEU A 146 -21.84 2.58 22.21
C LEU A 146 -23.30 2.16 22.11
N ASP A 147 -23.79 1.43 23.12
CA ASP A 147 -25.19 0.98 23.16
C ASP A 147 -26.17 2.16 23.31
N PHE A 148 -25.74 3.22 24.00
CA PHE A 148 -26.58 4.39 24.24
C PHE A 148 -26.69 5.28 23.00
N LEU A 149 -25.59 5.46 22.27
CA LEU A 149 -25.54 6.27 21.05
C LEU A 149 -25.91 5.47 19.79
N ASP A 150 -26.07 4.14 19.92
CA ASP A 150 -26.23 3.17 18.83
C ASP A 150 -25.14 3.31 17.77
N VAL A 151 -23.89 3.43 18.23
CA VAL A 151 -22.70 3.63 17.39
C VAL A 151 -21.85 2.35 17.40
N ARG A 152 -21.24 2.03 16.25
CA ARG A 152 -20.35 0.87 16.10
C ARG A 152 -19.01 1.26 15.49
N ALA A 153 -18.05 0.36 15.59
CA ALA A 153 -16.76 0.52 14.92
C ALA A 153 -16.99 0.53 13.41
N THR A 154 -16.38 1.49 12.70
CA THR A 154 -16.43 1.53 11.23
C THR A 154 -15.72 0.33 10.62
N CYS A 155 -14.68 -0.14 11.30
CA CYS A 155 -13.79 -1.17 10.84
C CYS A 155 -13.86 -2.42 11.69
N SER A 156 -13.72 -3.57 11.05
CA SER A 156 -13.75 -4.88 11.71
C SER A 156 -12.33 -5.41 11.99
N ASN A 157 -11.32 -4.96 11.25
CA ASN A 157 -9.91 -5.29 11.45
C ASN A 157 -9.38 -4.70 12.77
N SER A 158 -8.54 -5.46 13.48
CA SER A 158 -7.97 -5.03 14.76
C SER A 158 -6.82 -4.02 14.59
N GLU A 159 -6.07 -4.13 13.49
CA GLU A 159 -4.89 -3.33 13.21
C GLU A 159 -4.92 -2.90 11.75
N TYR A 160 -4.39 -1.71 11.47
CA TYR A 160 -4.20 -1.23 10.11
C TYR A 160 -2.79 -1.54 9.62
N THR A 161 -2.72 -2.16 8.44
CA THR A 161 -1.46 -2.40 7.76
C THR A 161 -1.25 -1.31 6.71
N THR A 162 -0.18 -0.52 6.84
CA THR A 162 0.17 0.44 5.80
C THR A 162 0.83 -0.23 4.61
N THR A 163 0.55 0.29 3.42
CA THR A 163 1.27 -0.04 2.19
C THR A 163 2.60 0.71 2.23
N THR A 164 3.54 0.24 3.04
CA THR A 164 4.93 0.66 2.82
C THR A 164 5.34 0.01 1.52
N THR A 165 5.29 0.76 0.41
CA THR A 165 6.01 0.38 -0.81
C THR A 165 7.43 0.10 -0.35
N ALA A 166 7.83 -1.18 -0.33
CA ALA A 166 9.23 -1.51 -0.12
C ALA A 166 9.98 -0.67 -1.16
N ALA A 167 10.94 0.14 -0.71
CA ALA A 167 11.85 0.81 -1.64
C ALA A 167 12.26 -0.26 -2.65
N PRO A 168 12.10 -0.01 -3.97
CA PRO A 168 12.34 -1.03 -4.97
C PRO A 168 13.65 -1.71 -4.61
N THR A 169 13.63 -3.04 -4.55
CA THR A 169 14.84 -3.81 -4.23
C THR A 169 15.87 -3.39 -5.28
N THR A 170 16.74 -2.44 -4.94
CA THR A 170 17.88 -2.12 -5.77
C THR A 170 18.74 -3.35 -5.67
N VAL A 171 18.58 -4.24 -6.64
CA VAL A 171 19.57 -5.27 -6.90
C VAL A 171 20.87 -4.50 -7.09
N THR A 172 21.78 -4.59 -6.12
CA THR A 172 23.10 -3.99 -6.28
C THR A 172 23.66 -4.54 -7.59
N PRO A 173 23.93 -3.69 -8.59
CA PRO A 173 24.31 -4.19 -9.90
C PRO A 173 25.60 -5.00 -9.83
N SER A 174 25.79 -5.94 -10.75
CA SER A 174 27.06 -6.66 -10.88
C SER A 174 28.19 -5.70 -11.22
N THR A 175 29.44 -6.10 -10.96
CA THR A 175 30.61 -5.29 -11.32
C THR A 175 30.63 -4.95 -12.82
N GLU A 176 30.24 -5.90 -13.68
CA GLU A 176 30.18 -5.73 -15.14
C GLU A 176 29.15 -4.67 -15.55
N GLN A 177 27.97 -4.64 -14.92
CA GLN A 177 26.94 -3.64 -15.16
C GLN A 177 27.41 -2.24 -14.77
N LYS A 178 28.07 -2.10 -13.61
CA LYS A 178 28.62 -0.82 -13.15
C LYS A 178 29.72 -0.31 -14.08
N ASN A 179 30.62 -1.18 -14.51
CA ASN A 179 31.72 -0.81 -15.42
C ASN A 179 31.21 -0.37 -16.79
N SER A 180 30.18 -1.06 -17.31
CA SER A 180 29.52 -0.69 -18.55
C SER A 180 28.84 0.69 -18.44
N ALA A 181 28.12 0.94 -17.34
CA ALA A 181 27.47 2.21 -17.06
C ALA A 181 28.49 3.37 -16.94
N CYS A 182 29.62 3.17 -16.26
CA CYS A 182 30.70 4.16 -16.20
C CYS A 182 31.30 4.45 -17.59
N THR A 183 31.51 3.42 -18.41
CA THR A 183 32.06 3.58 -19.77
C THR A 183 31.11 4.34 -20.71
N GLU A 184 29.80 4.12 -20.58
CA GLU A 184 28.79 4.89 -21.31
C GLU A 184 28.74 6.34 -20.82
N ALA A 185 28.71 6.55 -19.51
CA ALA A 185 28.65 7.88 -18.91
C ALA A 185 29.90 8.72 -19.23
N GLU A 186 31.08 8.11 -19.30
CA GLU A 186 32.30 8.81 -19.73
C GLU A 186 32.12 9.47 -21.11
N LYS A 187 31.50 8.75 -22.05
CA LYS A 187 31.24 9.24 -23.42
C LYS A 187 30.15 10.30 -23.43
N ASP A 188 29.05 10.04 -22.72
CA ASP A 188 27.87 10.92 -22.72
C ASP A 188 28.16 12.26 -22.05
N LEU A 189 28.88 12.24 -20.92
CA LEU A 189 29.28 13.43 -20.17
C LEU A 189 30.55 14.08 -20.73
N GLN A 190 31.14 13.52 -21.79
CA GLN A 190 32.37 14.00 -22.43
C GLN A 190 33.51 14.20 -21.42
N ILE A 191 33.68 13.23 -20.52
CA ILE A 191 34.66 13.32 -19.45
C ILE A 191 36.08 13.44 -20.04
N PRO A 192 36.90 14.43 -19.62
CA PRO A 192 38.27 14.56 -20.08
C PRO A 192 39.10 13.31 -19.78
N LYS A 193 40.00 12.92 -20.69
CA LYS A 193 40.83 11.71 -20.54
C LYS A 193 41.70 11.70 -19.28
N GLU A 194 42.10 12.88 -18.80
CA GLU A 194 42.93 13.09 -17.60
C GLU A 194 42.13 12.92 -16.30
N THR A 195 40.80 12.84 -16.38
CA THR A 195 39.93 12.70 -15.20
C THR A 195 40.09 11.30 -14.60
N LEU A 196 40.55 11.25 -13.35
CA LEU A 196 40.77 10.01 -12.62
C LEU A 196 39.49 9.43 -12.03
N TYR A 197 38.51 10.28 -11.72
CA TYR A 197 37.23 9.85 -11.20
C TYR A 197 36.10 10.81 -11.59
N PHE A 198 34.87 10.31 -11.64
CA PHE A 198 33.67 11.13 -11.80
C PHE A 198 32.46 10.42 -11.19
N PHE A 199 31.36 11.16 -11.04
CA PHE A 199 30.08 10.62 -10.61
C PHE A 199 29.06 10.68 -11.74
N THR A 200 28.18 9.68 -11.82
CA THR A 200 27.12 9.62 -12.83
C THR A 200 25.86 8.99 -12.27
N ILE A 201 24.70 9.39 -12.79
CA ILE A 201 23.43 8.66 -12.59
C ILE A 201 23.60 7.20 -13.04
N TYR A 202 23.01 6.28 -12.28
CA TYR A 202 22.84 4.90 -12.75
C TYR A 202 21.52 4.79 -13.53
N LYS A 203 21.61 4.83 -14.87
CA LYS A 203 20.41 4.95 -15.74
C LYS A 203 19.44 3.78 -15.67
N GLU A 204 19.90 2.58 -15.29
CA GLU A 204 19.03 1.42 -15.10
C GLU A 204 18.12 1.56 -13.86
N ASP A 205 18.46 2.46 -12.93
CA ASP A 205 17.54 2.87 -11.86
C ASP A 205 16.62 3.99 -12.35
N THR A 206 15.44 3.59 -12.84
CA THR A 206 14.38 4.49 -13.30
C THR A 206 13.83 5.42 -12.19
N SER A 207 14.11 5.10 -10.92
CA SER A 207 13.76 5.94 -9.78
C SER A 207 14.76 7.09 -9.54
N CYS A 208 15.93 7.07 -10.19
CA CYS A 208 16.98 8.10 -10.11
C CYS A 208 17.55 8.32 -8.72
N HIS A 209 17.33 7.39 -7.81
CA HIS A 209 17.80 7.49 -6.44
C HIS A 209 19.23 7.00 -6.28
N THR A 210 19.77 6.32 -7.29
CA THR A 210 21.11 5.74 -7.25
C THR A 210 22.05 6.30 -8.30
N TYR A 211 23.33 6.29 -7.95
CA TYR A 211 24.41 6.84 -8.75
C TYR A 211 25.69 6.03 -8.56
N LEU A 212 26.61 6.19 -9.50
CA LEU A 212 27.90 5.53 -9.50
C LEU A 212 29.01 6.55 -9.28
N TYR A 213 29.97 6.18 -8.44
CA TYR A 213 31.31 6.70 -8.47
C TYR A 213 32.15 5.79 -9.36
N CYS A 214 32.81 6.38 -10.36
CA CYS A 214 33.63 5.70 -11.34
C CYS A 214 35.07 6.21 -11.20
N GLU A 215 36.02 5.33 -10.88
CA GLU A 215 37.45 5.67 -10.72
C GLU A 215 38.32 4.82 -11.64
N ARG A 216 39.42 5.41 -12.14
CA ARG A 216 40.46 4.70 -12.89
C ARG A 216 41.62 4.38 -11.99
N THR A 217 41.89 3.10 -11.81
CA THR A 217 43.25 2.63 -11.49
C THR A 217 44.00 2.39 -12.82
N GLU A 218 45.30 2.10 -12.80
CA GLU A 218 46.19 1.98 -13.99
C GLU A 218 45.72 1.01 -15.10
N SER A 219 44.55 0.36 -14.94
CA SER A 219 43.87 -0.51 -15.88
C SER A 219 42.85 0.23 -16.78
N THR A 220 42.36 -0.46 -17.81
CA THR A 220 41.26 0.04 -18.66
C THR A 220 39.87 -0.16 -18.04
N GLU A 221 39.78 -0.74 -16.84
CA GLU A 221 38.53 -1.02 -16.14
C GLU A 221 38.24 0.05 -15.08
N TRP A 222 36.96 0.33 -14.86
CA TRP A 222 36.52 1.24 -13.79
C TRP A 222 36.45 0.50 -12.46
N ASP A 223 37.00 1.09 -11.41
CA ASP A 223 36.63 0.77 -10.04
C ASP A 223 35.34 1.53 -9.71
N THR A 224 34.32 0.82 -9.20
CA THR A 224 32.97 1.39 -9.08
C THR A 224 32.38 1.24 -7.69
N VAL A 225 31.75 2.32 -7.22
CA VAL A 225 30.95 2.33 -5.99
C VAL A 225 29.52 2.71 -6.32
N TYR A 226 28.56 1.89 -5.89
CA TYR A 226 27.13 2.12 -6.07
C TYR A 226 26.57 2.80 -4.82
N LEU A 227 25.99 3.98 -5.03
CA LEU A 227 25.58 4.90 -3.97
C LEU A 227 24.12 5.31 -4.17
N SER A 228 23.48 5.77 -3.11
CA SER A 228 22.10 6.27 -3.14
C SER A 228 21.96 7.66 -2.53
N CYS A 229 21.02 8.43 -3.07
CA CYS A 229 20.58 9.71 -2.56
C CYS A 229 19.41 9.50 -1.59
N HIS A 230 19.40 10.28 -0.51
CA HIS A 230 18.39 10.19 0.53
C HIS A 230 17.58 11.47 0.63
N GLN A 231 16.39 11.38 1.24
CA GLN A 231 15.57 12.56 1.55
C GLN A 231 16.38 13.57 2.39
N PRO A 232 16.21 14.89 2.17
CA PRO A 232 15.19 15.54 1.32
C PRO A 232 15.63 15.78 -0.14
N LYS A 233 16.75 15.21 -0.58
CA LYS A 233 17.31 15.41 -1.93
C LYS A 233 17.49 14.05 -2.61
N PRO A 234 16.40 13.40 -3.05
CA PRO A 234 16.45 12.00 -3.42
C PRO A 234 17.10 11.75 -4.80
N TYR A 235 17.32 12.76 -5.65
CA TYR A 235 17.76 12.53 -7.03
C TYR A 235 19.22 12.91 -7.23
N PHE A 236 20.01 12.12 -7.95
CA PHE A 236 21.39 12.51 -8.26
C PHE A 236 21.47 13.33 -9.56
N ASP A 237 22.14 14.49 -9.54
CA ASP A 237 22.45 15.29 -10.73
C ASP A 237 23.91 15.11 -11.13
N SER A 238 24.15 14.54 -12.31
CA SER A 238 25.51 14.31 -12.83
C SER A 238 26.23 15.63 -13.18
N THR A 239 25.49 16.71 -13.45
CA THR A 239 26.05 18.02 -13.81
C THR A 239 26.67 18.71 -12.60
N THR A 240 25.98 18.67 -11.47
CA THR A 240 26.45 19.24 -10.20
C THR A 240 27.20 18.23 -9.34
N SER A 241 27.17 16.94 -9.70
CA SER A 241 27.69 15.82 -8.91
C SER A 241 27.14 15.78 -7.49
N LEU A 242 25.86 16.15 -7.32
CA LEU A 242 25.19 16.24 -6.02
C LEU A 242 23.80 15.63 -6.06
N CYS A 243 23.36 15.16 -4.89
CA CYS A 243 21.96 14.87 -4.66
C CYS A 243 21.14 16.17 -4.59
N VAL A 244 20.05 16.24 -5.34
CA VAL A 244 19.13 17.38 -5.51
C VAL A 244 17.68 16.98 -5.22
N SER A 245 16.84 17.98 -4.94
CA SER A 245 15.42 17.79 -4.64
C SER A 245 14.55 17.64 -5.90
N THR A 246 15.06 18.03 -7.07
CA THR A 246 14.31 18.02 -8.34
C THR A 246 14.93 16.99 -9.28
N LYS A 247 14.10 16.11 -9.87
CA LYS A 247 14.55 15.07 -10.81
C LYS A 247 15.29 15.70 -12.00
N PRO A 248 16.58 15.38 -12.25
CA PRO A 248 17.35 15.95 -13.34
C PRO A 248 16.92 15.48 -14.73
N THR A 249 17.18 16.32 -15.73
CA THR A 249 17.00 15.98 -17.15
C THR A 249 18.01 14.91 -17.55
N GLY A 250 17.55 13.75 -18.02
CA GLY A 250 18.42 12.61 -18.37
C GLY A 250 18.26 11.39 -17.48
N CYS A 251 17.44 11.47 -16.43
CA CYS A 251 16.94 10.27 -15.77
C CYS A 251 15.57 9.87 -16.35
N SER A 252 15.56 8.82 -17.17
CA SER A 252 14.37 8.26 -17.84
C SER A 252 14.30 6.77 -17.59
#